data_AF-A0A966B3T2-F1
#
_entry.id   AF-A0A966B3T2-F1
#
_cell.length_a   1.000
_cell.length_b   1.000
_cell.length_c   1.000
_cell.angle_alpha   90.00
_cell.angle_beta   90.00
_cell.angle_gamma   90.00
#
_symmetry.space_group_name_H-M   'P 1'
#
loop_
_entity.id
_entity.type
_entity.pdbx_description
1 polymer ?
#
loop_
_entity_poly.entity_id
_entity_poly.type
_entity_poly.pdbx_seq_one_letter_code
_entity_poly.pdbx_strand_id
1 'polypeptide(L)'
;MIQIITFLIFTGLVAFFSWRATRRDSHSTATGYFLAGRSLPWIVVGGSLLLTNLSTEQLVGLNGGAFANGMQVMAWEVWSSIAIVLMA
;
A
#
# COMPACT_ATOMS: atom_id res chain seq x y z
N MET A 1 20.96 -16.10 -8.47
CA MET A 1 20.91 -15.32 -9.73
C MET A 1 19.48 -15.07 -10.21
N ILE A 2 18.61 -16.09 -10.30
CA ILE A 2 17.20 -15.91 -10.71
C ILE A 2 16.44 -14.88 -9.87
N GLN A 3 16.61 -14.87 -8.53
CA GLN A 3 15.93 -13.92 -7.63
C GLN A 3 16.24 -12.45 -7.93
N ILE A 4 17.51 -12.15 -8.26
CA ILE A 4 17.94 -10.77 -8.57
C ILE A 4 17.34 -10.34 -9.91
N ILE A 5 17.32 -11.25 -10.88
CA ILE A 5 16.74 -11.00 -12.20
C ILE A 5 15.22 -10.75 -12.08
N THR A 6 14.50 -11.57 -11.32
CA THR A 6 13.05 -11.39 -11.12
C THR A 6 12.74 -10.11 -10.35
N PHE A 7 13.54 -9.76 -9.34
CA PHE A 7 13.41 -8.49 -8.61
C PHE A 7 13.57 -7.27 -9.53
N LEU A 8 14.62 -7.28 -10.36
CA LEU A 8 14.89 -6.18 -11.30
C LEU A 8 13.79 -6.06 -12.36
N ILE A 9 13.32 -7.18 -12.91
CA ILE A 9 12.22 -7.19 -13.89
C ILE A 9 10.93 -6.65 -13.26
N PHE A 10 10.55 -7.13 -12.08
CA PHE A 10 9.32 -6.70 -11.43
C PHE A 10 9.37 -5.21 -11.06
N THR A 11 10.48 -4.76 -10.48
CA THR A 11 10.70 -3.35 -10.12
C THR A 11 10.68 -2.45 -11.37
N GLY A 12 11.36 -2.87 -12.44
CA GLY A 12 11.36 -2.16 -13.71
C GLY A 12 9.99 -2.08 -14.37
N LEU A 13 9.18 -3.14 -14.27
CA LEU A 13 7.82 -3.18 -14.78
C LEU A 13 6.92 -2.21 -14.01
N VAL A 14 6.97 -2.21 -12.68
CA VAL A 14 6.22 -1.27 -11.84
C VAL A 14 6.62 0.17 -12.15
N ALA A 15 7.92 0.46 -12.27
CA ALA A 15 8.42 1.78 -12.64
C ALA A 15 7.92 2.22 -14.03
N PHE A 16 7.95 1.33 -15.02
CA PHE A 16 7.46 1.62 -16.36
C PHE A 16 5.94 1.85 -16.39
N PHE A 17 5.17 1.04 -15.68
CA PHE A 17 3.71 1.17 -15.60
C PHE A 17 3.31 2.45 -14.87
N SER A 18 3.96 2.75 -13.74
CA SER A 18 3.77 4.01 -13.00
C SER A 18 4.12 5.21 -13.88
N TRP A 19 5.27 5.19 -14.55
CA TRP A 19 5.66 6.27 -15.46
C TRP A 19 4.64 6.46 -16.59
N ARG A 20 4.16 5.38 -17.20
CA ARG A 20 3.17 5.44 -18.28
C ARG A 20 1.80 5.94 -17.80
N ALA A 21 1.39 5.57 -16.59
CA ALA A 21 0.16 6.04 -15.97
C ALA A 21 0.24 7.54 -15.64
N THR A 22 1.33 7.98 -15.01
CA THR A 22 1.54 9.38 -14.60
C THR A 22 1.81 10.32 -15.79
N ARG A 23 2.24 9.82 -16.96
CA ARG A 23 2.58 10.65 -18.13
C ARG A 23 1.39 11.41 -18.74
N ARG A 24 0.15 11.06 -18.38
CA ARG A 24 -1.07 11.74 -18.88
C ARG A 24 -1.74 12.65 -17.85
N ASP A 25 -1.22 12.70 -16.63
CA ASP A 25 -1.82 13.49 -15.56
C ASP A 25 -1.23 14.89 -15.48
N SER A 26 -2.06 15.88 -15.81
CA SER A 26 -1.75 17.30 -15.67
C SER A 26 -1.81 17.69 -14.19
N HIS A 27 -0.68 17.62 -13.48
CA HIS A 27 -0.55 18.06 -12.08
C HIS A 27 -0.53 19.60 -11.93
N SER A 28 -1.44 20.32 -12.58
CA SER A 28 -1.45 21.79 -12.59
C SER A 28 -2.15 22.42 -11.38
N THR A 29 -2.96 21.66 -10.63
CA THR A 29 -3.79 22.22 -9.56
C THR A 29 -3.77 21.29 -8.34
N ALA A 30 -3.55 21.83 -7.13
CA ALA A 30 -3.50 21.08 -5.87
C ALA A 30 -4.70 20.14 -5.65
N THR A 31 -5.88 20.53 -6.12
CA THR A 31 -7.11 19.72 -6.06
C THR A 31 -7.05 18.46 -6.93
N GLY A 32 -6.37 18.51 -8.07
CA GLY A 32 -6.18 17.34 -8.94
C GLY A 32 -5.15 16.36 -8.39
N TYR A 33 -4.14 16.87 -7.67
CA TYR A 33 -3.10 16.06 -7.05
C TYR A 33 -3.58 15.36 -5.76
N PHE A 34 -4.35 16.06 -4.90
CA PHE A 34 -4.79 15.52 -3.61
C PHE A 34 -6.18 14.90 -3.61
N LEU A 35 -7.11 15.35 -4.47
CA LEU A 35 -8.47 14.79 -4.52
C LEU A 35 -8.77 13.99 -5.79
N ALA A 36 -7.80 13.85 -6.73
CA ALA A 36 -8.01 13.23 -8.04
C ALA A 36 -9.36 13.66 -8.67
N GLY A 37 -9.67 14.96 -8.59
CA GLY A 37 -10.90 15.52 -9.16
C GLY A 37 -12.22 15.06 -8.52
N ARG A 38 -12.21 14.46 -7.32
CA ARG A 38 -13.38 13.85 -6.64
C ARG A 38 -14.00 12.66 -7.38
N SER A 39 -13.32 12.10 -8.39
CA SER A 39 -13.82 10.98 -9.19
C SER A 39 -13.32 9.61 -8.72
N LEU A 40 -12.48 9.55 -7.67
CA LEU A 40 -12.01 8.27 -7.14
C LEU A 40 -13.13 7.53 -6.41
N PRO A 41 -13.46 6.29 -6.81
CA PRO A 41 -14.46 5.49 -6.10
C PRO A 41 -13.93 5.11 -4.71
N TRP A 42 -14.84 5.02 -3.73
CA TRP A 42 -14.53 4.75 -2.32
C TRP A 42 -13.66 3.49 -2.12
N ILE A 43 -13.81 2.49 -2.99
CA ILE A 43 -13.02 1.26 -2.98
C ILE A 43 -11.53 1.50 -3.26
N VAL A 44 -11.19 2.47 -4.12
CA VAL A 44 -9.80 2.82 -4.44
C VAL A 44 -9.18 3.60 -3.28
N VAL A 45 -9.95 4.50 -2.66
CA VAL A 45 -9.50 5.25 -1.47
C VAL A 45 -9.27 4.29 -0.30
N GLY A 46 -10.27 3.47 0.05
CA GLY A 46 -10.15 2.48 1.12
C GLY A 46 -9.07 1.45 0.85
N GLY A 47 -8.97 0.95 -0.39
CA GLY A 47 -7.91 0.03 -0.80
C GLY A 47 -6.52 0.64 -0.66
N SER A 48 -6.34 1.91 -1.03
CA SER A 48 -5.05 2.60 -0.89
C SER A 48 -4.64 2.81 0.58
N LEU A 49 -5.60 3.12 1.45
CA LEU A 49 -5.36 3.25 2.90
C LEU A 49 -4.98 1.91 3.53
N LEU A 50 -5.68 0.82 3.18
CA LEU A 50 -5.34 -0.53 3.64
C LEU A 50 -3.96 -0.96 3.15
N LEU A 51 -3.64 -0.72 1.86
CA LEU A 51 -2.32 -1.03 1.30
C LEU A 51 -1.20 -0.21 1.92
N THR A 52 -1.48 1.01 2.39
CA THR A 52 -0.51 1.85 3.09
C THR A 52 -0.26 1.35 4.52
N ASN A 53 -1.25 0.72 5.16
CA ASN A 53 -1.07 0.08 6.45
C ASN A 53 -0.32 -1.27 6.33
N LEU A 54 -0.51 -2.00 5.22
CA LEU A 54 0.20 -3.24 4.90
C LEU A 54 1.68 -3.02 4.58
N SER A 55 2.50 -2.97 5.64
CA SER A 55 3.95 -2.76 5.56
C SER A 55 4.77 -4.06 5.57
N THR A 56 6.08 -3.96 5.26
CA THR A 56 7.06 -5.05 5.41
C THR A 56 7.15 -5.57 6.84
N GLU A 57 6.81 -4.74 7.82
CA GLU A 57 6.68 -5.10 9.23
C GLU A 57 5.59 -6.15 9.46
N GLN A 58 4.48 -6.05 8.73
CA GLN A 58 3.39 -7.00 8.86
C GLN A 58 3.67 -8.30 8.11
N LEU A 59 4.35 -8.21 6.96
CA LEU A 59 4.74 -9.38 6.17
C LEU A 59 5.83 -10.23 6.82
N VAL A 60 6.82 -9.63 7.48
CA VAL A 60 7.96 -10.39 8.05
C VAL A 60 8.03 -10.26 9.57
N GLY A 61 7.79 -9.07 10.12
CA GLY A 61 7.89 -8.80 11.56
C GLY A 61 6.81 -9.50 12.38
N LEU A 62 5.54 -9.39 11.99
CA LEU A 62 4.44 -10.07 12.70
C LEU A 62 4.52 -11.59 12.56
N ASN A 63 5.01 -12.11 11.43
CA ASN A 63 5.25 -13.54 11.27
C ASN A 63 6.32 -14.04 12.25
N GLY A 64 7.39 -13.26 12.46
CA GLY A 64 8.39 -13.54 13.49
C GLY A 64 7.82 -13.44 14.92
N GLY A 65 7.00 -12.42 15.19
CA GLY A 65 6.30 -12.25 16.46
C GLY A 65 5.31 -13.37 16.76
N ALA A 66 4.57 -13.83 15.74
CA ALA A 66 3.61 -14.92 15.85
C ALA A 66 4.29 -16.28 16.07
N PHE A 67 5.51 -16.47 15.53
CA PHE A 67 6.31 -17.65 15.86
C PHE A 67 6.72 -17.68 17.34
N ALA A 68 7.03 -16.52 17.93
CA ALA A 68 7.46 -16.43 19.33
C ALA A 68 6.30 -16.38 20.35
N ASN A 69 5.22 -15.67 20.04
CA ASN A 69 4.13 -15.35 20.98
C ASN A 69 2.75 -15.87 20.52
N GLY A 70 2.70 -16.64 19.43
CA GLY A 70 1.46 -17.19 18.89
C GLY A 70 0.49 -16.12 18.35
N MET A 71 -0.80 -16.44 18.36
CA MET A 71 -1.87 -15.60 17.80
C MET A 71 -2.07 -14.26 18.50
N GLN A 72 -1.47 -14.03 19.68
CA GLN A 72 -1.64 -12.81 20.44
C GLN A 72 -1.12 -11.56 19.69
N VAL A 73 -0.15 -11.75 18.79
CA VAL A 73 0.42 -10.68 17.96
C VAL A 73 -0.59 -10.09 16.97
N MET A 74 -1.63 -10.85 16.59
CA MET A 74 -2.69 -10.36 15.71
C MET A 74 -3.55 -9.27 16.37
N ALA A 75 -3.55 -9.16 17.70
CA ALA A 75 -4.31 -8.13 18.40
C ALA A 75 -3.91 -6.71 17.96
N TRP A 76 -2.62 -6.47 17.68
CA TRP A 76 -2.12 -5.18 17.21
C TRP A 76 -2.69 -4.76 15.84
N GLU A 77 -2.86 -5.73 14.95
CA GLU A 77 -3.37 -5.52 13.59
C GLU A 77 -4.88 -5.22 13.54
N VAL A 78 -5.63 -5.91 14.40
CA VAL A 78 -7.08 -5.73 14.49
C VAL A 78 -7.42 -4.30 14.95
N TRP A 79 -6.66 -3.76 15.91
CA TRP A 79 -6.86 -2.39 16.39
C TRP A 79 -6.41 -1.33 15.37
N SER A 80 -5.33 -1.58 14.62
CA SER A 80 -4.88 -0.71 13.54
C SER A 80 -5.96 -0.53 12.47
N SER A 81 -6.63 -1.62 12.08
CA SER A 81 -7.71 -1.58 11.08
C SER A 81 -8.90 -0.71 11.51
N ILE A 82 -9.26 -0.73 12.79
CA ILE A 82 -10.34 0.12 13.34
C ILE A 82 -9.91 1.60 13.33
N ALA A 83 -8.66 1.91 13.69
CA ALA A 83 -8.15 3.27 13.68
C ALA A 83 -8.16 3.89 12.26
N ILE A 84 -7.85 3.11 11.23
CA ILE A 84 -7.91 3.55 9.82
C ILE A 84 -9.34 3.91 9.42
N VAL A 85 -10.32 3.07 9.79
CA VAL A 85 -11.74 3.32 9.47
C VAL A 85 -12.25 4.59 10.16
N LEU A 86 -11.77 4.90 11.37
CA LEU A 86 -12.13 6.13 12.09
C LEU A 86 -11.44 7.39 11.53
N MET A 87 -10.25 7.24 10.94
CA MET A 87 -9.47 8.34 10.38
C MET A 87 -9.89 8.68 8.93
N ALA A 88 -10.39 7.69 8.18
CA ALA A 88 -10.86 7.82 6.80
C ALA A 88 -12.17 8.63 6.70
#